data_AF-A0A453NV99-F1
#
_entry.id   AF-A0A453NV99-F1
#
_cell.length_a   1.000
_cell.length_b   1.000
_cell.length_c   1.000
_cell.angle_alpha   90.00
_cell.angle_beta   90.00
_cell.angle_gamma   90.00
#
_symmetry.space_group_name_H-M   'P 1'
#
loop_
_entity.id
_entity.type
_entity.pdbx_description
1 polymer ?
#
loop_
_entity_poly.entity_id
_entity_poly.type
_entity_poly.pdbx_seq_one_letter_code
_entity_poly.pdbx_strand_id
1 'polypeptide(L)'
;MCHDLLCMDGNKYVHEVSSKNGSASEKKEVLLEDHDPVWLELRHSHIADASERLHDKMTHFVSKNKAAQLQQARAGGELSTRDLQKMVQALPQYTDQIDKLSLHVEIAGKLNVIIREQCLRDVGQLEQDLVFGDAGTKELINFFRTQLGVSRENKLRLLMIYAAINPEKFESDKGTKMMQLAGLSADDMIAVTNMRCLCTDTKKSSGGGFTLKFDVQKKKHAHRKERTTEQSAWALSRFYPVLEELIEQLSKGELPKDEYNCMNDPSPSFHVVPTTTSTSARTSPAHSMRSRRTGGSWARPRGSDDGYSSDSVLKHASSDFQKHGQRIFVFVIGGATRSELRAAHKLSSKLKREVILGSSSLDDPLQFITKLK
;
A
#
# COMPACT_ATOMS: atom_id res chain seq x y z
N MET A 1 4.39 -3.92 -5.85
CA MET A 1 5.52 -4.33 -6.69
C MET A 1 5.70 -5.84 -6.67
N CYS A 2 5.95 -6.50 -5.53
CA CYS A 2 6.05 -7.98 -5.49
C CYS A 2 4.84 -8.67 -6.13
N HIS A 3 3.61 -8.35 -5.69
CA HIS A 3 2.40 -8.96 -6.24
C HIS A 3 2.06 -8.55 -7.69
N ASP A 4 2.71 -7.51 -8.22
CA ASP A 4 2.49 -7.06 -9.60
C ASP A 4 3.49 -7.74 -10.56
N LEU A 5 4.75 -7.87 -10.13
CA LEU A 5 5.85 -8.31 -10.99
C LEU A 5 6.29 -9.75 -10.76
N LEU A 6 5.99 -10.34 -9.61
CA LEU A 6 6.35 -11.71 -9.28
C LEU A 6 5.15 -12.63 -9.44
N CYS A 7 5.40 -13.88 -9.80
CA CYS A 7 4.38 -14.93 -9.77
C CYS A 7 4.04 -15.27 -8.32
N MET A 8 2.97 -14.66 -7.81
CA MET A 8 2.45 -14.89 -6.46
C MET A 8 1.04 -15.48 -6.53
N ASP A 9 0.75 -16.41 -5.62
CA ASP A 9 -0.61 -16.93 -5.38
C ASP A 9 -1.05 -16.46 -3.98
N GLY A 10 -1.83 -15.38 -3.93
CA GLY A 10 -2.07 -14.65 -2.69
C GLY A 10 -0.76 -14.14 -2.08
N ASN A 11 -0.42 -14.61 -0.88
CA ASN A 11 0.84 -14.28 -0.19
C ASN A 11 1.95 -15.31 -0.42
N LYS A 12 1.69 -16.34 -1.24
CA LYS A 12 2.64 -17.41 -1.55
C LYS A 12 3.53 -16.99 -2.71
N TYR A 13 4.83 -17.00 -2.48
CA TYR A 13 5.87 -16.77 -3.48
C TYR A 13 6.63 -18.07 -3.75
N VAL A 14 6.78 -18.42 -5.03
CA VAL A 14 7.56 -19.60 -5.45
C VAL A 14 8.93 -19.13 -5.93
N HIS A 15 9.96 -19.53 -5.21
CA HIS A 15 11.35 -19.19 -5.45
C HIS A 15 12.10 -20.41 -6.03
N GLU A 16 12.79 -20.21 -7.16
CA GLU A 16 13.66 -21.23 -7.77
C GLU A 16 15.07 -21.16 -7.19
N VAL A 17 15.44 -22.14 -6.36
CA VAL A 17 16.77 -22.28 -5.77
C VAL A 17 17.65 -23.10 -6.73
N SER A 18 18.83 -22.58 -7.06
CA SER A 18 19.85 -23.37 -7.76
C SER A 18 20.35 -24.50 -6.86
N SER A 19 20.07 -25.75 -7.23
CA SER A 19 20.55 -26.90 -6.47
C SER A 19 22.08 -26.98 -6.52
N LYS A 20 22.71 -27.25 -5.36
CA LYS A 20 24.17 -27.38 -5.23
C LYS A 20 24.76 -28.56 -6.03
N ASN A 21 23.92 -29.44 -6.58
CA ASN A 21 24.34 -30.68 -7.25
C ASN A 21 24.09 -30.72 -8.77
N GLY A 22 23.81 -29.58 -9.42
CA GLY A 22 23.79 -29.50 -10.89
C GLY A 22 22.60 -30.16 -11.60
N SER A 23 21.60 -30.65 -10.87
CA SER A 23 20.28 -30.99 -11.42
C SER A 23 19.27 -29.87 -11.15
N ALA A 24 18.15 -29.88 -11.89
CA ALA A 24 17.14 -28.82 -12.03
C ALA A 24 16.86 -27.95 -10.78
N SER A 25 16.53 -26.67 -11.03
CA SER A 25 16.15 -25.71 -9.99
C SER A 25 15.07 -26.28 -9.06
N GLU A 26 15.31 -26.21 -7.76
CA GLU A 26 14.35 -26.63 -6.74
C GLU A 26 13.37 -25.49 -6.46
N LYS A 27 12.07 -25.73 -6.62
CA LYS A 27 11.04 -24.73 -6.32
C LYS A 27 10.73 -24.77 -4.84
N LYS A 28 11.14 -23.73 -4.11
CA LYS A 28 10.80 -23.52 -2.71
C LYS A 28 9.63 -22.55 -2.61
N GLU A 29 8.60 -22.95 -1.87
CA GLU A 29 7.44 -22.10 -1.60
C GLU A 29 7.65 -21.34 -0.29
N VAL A 30 7.37 -20.03 -0.29
CA VAL A 30 7.50 -19.17 0.89
C VAL A 30 6.27 -18.29 1.03
N LEU A 31 5.85 -18.05 2.28
CA LEU A 31 4.75 -17.14 2.60
C LEU A 31 5.30 -15.78 3.06
N LEU A 32 4.86 -14.70 2.40
CA LEU A 32 5.23 -13.32 2.73
C LEU A 32 4.15 -12.68 3.60
N GLU A 33 4.29 -12.80 4.92
CA GLU A 33 3.27 -12.41 5.91
C GLU A 33 3.86 -11.65 7.11
N ASP A 34 2.99 -11.22 8.02
CA ASP A 34 3.34 -10.41 9.20
C ASP A 34 4.28 -11.12 10.20
N HIS A 35 4.37 -12.45 10.12
CA HIS A 35 5.32 -13.25 10.91
C HIS A 35 6.77 -13.09 10.45
N ASP A 36 7.01 -12.59 9.23
CA ASP A 36 8.33 -12.26 8.74
C ASP A 36 8.65 -10.79 9.08
N PRO A 37 9.58 -10.54 10.02
CA PRO A 37 9.89 -9.17 10.46
C PRO A 37 10.56 -8.35 9.35
N VAL A 38 11.29 -8.98 8.43
CA VAL A 38 11.93 -8.29 7.30
C VAL A 38 10.85 -7.84 6.32
N TRP A 39 9.87 -8.70 6.04
CA TRP A 39 8.72 -8.34 5.21
C TRP A 39 7.89 -7.22 5.83
N LEU A 40 7.51 -7.34 7.11
CA LEU A 40 6.68 -6.36 7.81
C LEU A 40 7.28 -4.94 7.77
N GLU A 41 8.61 -4.85 7.93
CA GLU A 41 9.32 -3.57 7.87
C GLU A 41 9.42 -3.00 6.45
N LEU A 42 9.64 -3.86 5.45
CA LEU A 42 9.99 -3.41 4.09
C LEU A 42 8.80 -3.33 3.13
N ARG A 43 7.68 -4.02 3.39
CA ARG A 43 6.54 -4.16 2.47
C ARG A 43 5.91 -2.84 1.98
N HIS A 44 6.13 -1.75 2.70
CA HIS A 44 5.61 -0.41 2.35
C HIS A 44 6.70 0.56 1.90
N SER A 45 7.97 0.16 1.93
CA SER A 45 9.12 0.98 1.52
C SER A 45 9.25 1.02 0.00
N HIS A 46 9.87 2.07 -0.53
CA HIS A 46 10.25 2.11 -1.94
C HIS A 46 11.34 1.07 -2.22
N ILE A 47 11.39 0.51 -3.44
CA ILE A 47 12.32 -0.59 -3.77
C ILE A 47 13.79 -0.19 -3.63
N ALA A 48 14.13 1.08 -3.90
CA ALA A 48 15.47 1.60 -3.71
C ALA A 48 15.86 1.61 -2.21
N ASP A 49 15.01 2.20 -1.36
CA ASP A 49 15.21 2.22 0.10
C ASP A 49 15.25 0.80 0.68
N ALA A 50 14.39 -0.10 0.19
CA ALA A 50 14.38 -1.49 0.62
C ALA A 50 15.70 -2.19 0.25
N SER A 51 16.23 -1.96 -0.95
CA SER A 51 17.50 -2.55 -1.39
C SER A 51 18.68 -2.05 -0.55
N GLU A 52 18.72 -0.75 -0.24
CA GLU A 52 19.74 -0.17 0.64
C GLU A 52 19.65 -0.74 2.06
N ARG A 53 18.45 -0.75 2.66
CA ARG A 53 18.25 -1.33 4.00
C ARG A 53 18.60 -2.81 4.06
N LEU A 54 18.27 -3.59 3.03
CA LEU A 54 18.63 -5.01 2.95
C LEU A 54 20.15 -5.19 2.88
N HIS A 55 20.83 -4.35 2.09
CA HIS A 55 22.28 -4.36 1.99
C HIS A 55 22.95 -4.02 3.34
N ASP A 56 22.49 -2.96 4.01
CA ASP A 56 23.00 -2.54 5.31
C ASP A 56 22.76 -3.62 6.37
N LYS A 57 21.56 -4.22 6.41
CA LYS A 57 21.24 -5.32 7.32
C LYS A 57 22.13 -6.53 7.07
N MET A 58 22.38 -6.90 5.81
CA MET A 58 23.25 -8.02 5.49
C MET A 58 24.69 -7.76 5.91
N THR A 59 25.21 -6.57 5.63
CA THR A 59 26.56 -6.15 6.02
C THR A 59 26.70 -6.09 7.55
N HIS A 60 25.73 -5.52 8.25
CA HIS A 60 25.71 -5.48 9.71
C HIS A 60 25.61 -6.87 10.33
N PHE A 61 24.82 -7.76 9.73
CA PHE A 61 24.68 -9.14 10.20
C PHE A 61 26.00 -9.92 10.07
N VAL A 62 26.67 -9.83 8.92
CA VAL A 62 27.96 -10.48 8.67
C VAL A 62 29.06 -9.92 9.58
N SER A 63 29.10 -8.60 9.78
CA SER A 63 30.15 -7.95 10.58
C SER A 63 29.99 -8.15 12.09
N LYS A 64 28.77 -8.17 12.62
CA LYS A 64 28.53 -8.30 14.07
C LYS A 64 28.47 -9.75 14.55
N ASN A 65 28.15 -10.70 13.70
CA ASN A 65 28.03 -12.10 14.11
C ASN A 65 29.34 -12.86 13.96
N LYS A 66 30.01 -13.12 15.10
CA LYS A 66 31.18 -14.00 15.19
C LYS A 66 30.96 -15.39 14.58
N ALA A 67 29.71 -15.88 14.59
CA ALA A 67 29.32 -17.14 13.93
C ALA A 67 29.29 -17.05 12.39
N ALA A 68 28.92 -15.89 11.82
CA ALA A 68 28.95 -15.64 10.38
C ALA A 68 30.39 -15.54 9.88
N GLN A 69 31.25 -14.86 10.65
CA GLN A 69 32.67 -14.75 10.36
C GLN A 69 33.36 -16.11 10.29
N LEU A 70 32.91 -17.12 11.05
CA LEU A 70 33.49 -18.47 11.04
C LEU A 70 33.22 -19.26 9.74
N GLN A 71 32.10 -19.01 9.03
CA GLN A 71 31.84 -19.64 7.72
C GLN A 71 32.77 -19.10 6.62
N GLN A 72 33.25 -17.85 6.75
CA GLN A 72 34.23 -17.27 5.84
C GLN A 72 35.69 -17.41 6.33
N ALA A 73 35.91 -17.45 7.65
CA ALA A 73 37.23 -17.53 8.25
C ALA A 73 37.50 -18.94 8.82
N ARG A 74 38.13 -19.78 8.00
CA ARG A 74 38.93 -20.93 8.48
C ARG A 74 40.24 -20.47 9.16
N ALA A 75 40.23 -19.39 9.93
CA ALA A 75 41.46 -18.75 10.41
C ALA A 75 41.36 -18.27 11.87
N GLY A 76 41.87 -19.11 12.79
CA GLY A 76 42.91 -18.68 13.74
C GLY A 76 42.55 -17.89 15.00
N GLY A 77 41.28 -17.68 15.36
CA GLY A 77 40.92 -17.04 16.64
C GLY A 77 40.62 -18.05 17.76
N GLU A 78 41.33 -17.97 18.90
CA GLU A 78 40.98 -18.74 20.10
C GLU A 78 39.62 -18.30 20.66
N LEU A 79 38.60 -19.15 20.54
CA LEU A 79 37.27 -18.93 21.10
C LEU A 79 37.13 -19.67 22.44
N SER A 80 36.58 -19.00 23.45
CA SER A 80 36.29 -19.62 24.75
C SER A 80 35.23 -20.73 24.60
N THR A 81 35.37 -21.81 25.37
CA THR A 81 34.42 -22.95 25.36
C THR A 81 32.98 -22.56 25.71
N ARG A 82 32.80 -21.53 26.56
CA ARG A 82 31.48 -20.95 26.88
C ARG A 82 30.89 -20.16 25.72
N ASP A 83 31.73 -19.48 24.95
CA ASP A 83 31.32 -18.76 23.75
C ASP A 83 30.91 -19.74 22.65
N LEU A 84 31.64 -20.85 22.50
CA LEU A 84 31.27 -21.95 21.59
C LEU A 84 29.89 -22.54 21.94
N GLN A 85 29.60 -22.76 23.22
CA GLN A 85 28.31 -23.32 23.66
C GLN A 85 27.13 -22.36 23.38
N LYS A 86 27.31 -21.07 23.69
CA LYS A 86 26.30 -20.03 23.34
C LYS A 86 26.12 -19.90 21.84
N MET A 87 27.20 -20.02 21.07
CA MET A 87 27.15 -19.99 19.61
C MET A 87 26.37 -21.18 19.05
N VAL A 88 26.66 -22.41 19.48
CA VAL A 88 25.94 -23.63 19.03
C VAL A 88 24.44 -23.52 19.30
N GLN A 89 24.05 -22.97 20.46
CA GLN A 89 22.64 -22.75 20.79
C GLN A 89 21.98 -21.66 19.92
N ALA A 90 22.73 -20.65 19.48
CA ALA A 90 22.23 -19.56 18.65
C ALA A 90 22.23 -19.88 17.14
N LEU A 91 22.92 -20.94 16.69
CA LEU A 91 23.04 -21.30 15.27
C LEU A 91 21.68 -21.46 14.56
N PRO A 92 20.65 -22.12 15.12
CA PRO A 92 19.36 -22.26 14.43
C PRO A 92 18.66 -20.92 14.19
N GLN A 93 18.70 -20.03 15.18
CA GLN A 93 18.12 -18.68 15.06
C GLN A 93 18.88 -17.83 14.04
N TYR A 94 20.21 -17.98 14.02
CA TYR A 94 21.07 -17.35 13.02
C TYR A 94 20.73 -17.81 11.60
N THR A 95 20.56 -19.13 11.42
CA THR A 95 20.19 -19.71 10.12
C THR A 95 18.82 -19.18 9.65
N ASP A 96 17.83 -19.11 10.54
CA ASP A 96 16.53 -18.52 10.19
C ASP A 96 16.63 -17.04 9.77
N GLN A 97 17.41 -16.24 10.50
CA GLN A 97 17.61 -14.83 10.18
C GLN A 97 18.32 -14.62 8.83
N ILE A 98 19.38 -15.38 8.56
CA ILE A 98 20.10 -15.27 7.28
C ILE A 98 19.25 -15.80 6.12
N ASP A 99 18.44 -16.84 6.32
CA ASP A 99 17.55 -17.38 5.30
C ASP A 99 16.47 -16.36 4.90
N LYS A 100 15.82 -15.73 5.90
CA LYS A 100 14.84 -14.65 5.65
C LYS A 100 15.49 -13.46 4.97
N LEU A 101 16.64 -12.99 5.45
CA LEU A 101 17.31 -11.84 4.86
C LEU A 101 17.77 -12.12 3.42
N SER A 102 18.32 -13.31 3.16
CA SER A 102 18.75 -13.75 1.83
C SER A 102 17.58 -13.83 0.85
N LEU A 103 16.43 -14.35 1.30
CA LEU A 103 15.20 -14.37 0.51
C LEU A 103 14.82 -12.96 0.03
N HIS A 104 14.79 -11.97 0.92
CA HIS A 104 14.38 -10.61 0.56
C HIS A 104 15.40 -9.89 -0.33
N VAL A 105 16.71 -10.13 -0.12
CA VAL A 105 17.78 -9.66 -1.03
C VAL A 105 17.55 -10.21 -2.43
N GLU A 106 17.20 -11.48 -2.54
CA GLU A 106 16.97 -12.12 -3.81
C GLU A 106 15.68 -11.66 -4.50
N ILE A 107 14.60 -11.48 -3.73
CA ILE A 107 13.35 -10.86 -4.21
C ILE A 107 13.66 -9.47 -4.78
N ALA A 108 14.39 -8.62 -4.05
CA ALA A 108 14.79 -7.29 -4.51
C ALA A 108 15.66 -7.37 -5.78
N GLY A 109 16.58 -8.33 -5.84
CA GLY A 109 17.39 -8.62 -7.03
C GLY A 109 16.54 -8.96 -8.25
N LYS A 110 15.59 -9.89 -8.12
CA LYS A 110 14.66 -10.28 -9.18
C LYS A 110 13.78 -9.13 -9.65
N LEU A 111 13.23 -8.34 -8.72
CA LEU A 111 12.44 -7.15 -9.07
C LEU A 111 13.27 -6.17 -9.92
N ASN A 112 14.53 -5.92 -9.54
CA ASN A 112 15.41 -5.04 -10.29
C ASN A 112 15.75 -5.59 -11.70
N VAL A 113 15.86 -6.92 -11.85
CA VAL A 113 16.01 -7.55 -13.17
C VAL A 113 14.76 -7.30 -14.02
N ILE A 114 13.57 -7.58 -13.50
CA ILE A 114 12.29 -7.39 -14.22
C ILE A 114 12.09 -5.93 -14.62
N ILE A 115 12.39 -4.98 -13.72
CA ILE A 115 12.29 -3.53 -14.01
C ILE A 115 13.14 -3.13 -15.22
N ARG A 116 14.35 -3.69 -15.34
CA ARG A 116 15.25 -3.42 -16.48
C ARG A 116 14.78 -4.13 -17.74
N GLU A 117 14.48 -5.42 -17.67
CA GLU A 117 14.12 -6.24 -18.83
C GLU A 117 12.80 -5.80 -19.49
N GLN A 118 11.82 -5.39 -18.68
CA GLN A 118 10.52 -4.93 -19.20
C GLN A 118 10.48 -3.41 -19.45
N CYS A 119 11.61 -2.70 -19.32
CA CYS A 119 11.72 -1.24 -19.48
C CYS A 119 10.67 -0.48 -18.65
N LEU A 120 10.40 -0.92 -17.41
CA LEU A 120 9.31 -0.39 -16.58
C LEU A 120 9.50 1.07 -16.19
N ARG A 121 10.73 1.59 -16.27
CA ARG A 121 11.01 3.01 -16.06
C ARG A 121 10.24 3.89 -17.04
N ASP A 122 10.26 3.54 -18.33
CA ASP A 122 9.64 4.35 -19.38
C ASP A 122 8.11 4.18 -19.36
N VAL A 123 7.64 2.96 -19.09
CA VAL A 123 6.20 2.68 -18.88
C VAL A 123 5.68 3.48 -17.69
N GLY A 124 6.33 3.36 -16.53
CA GLY A 124 5.93 4.06 -15.32
C GLY A 124 5.99 5.58 -15.46
N GLN A 125 6.96 6.12 -16.21
CA GLN A 125 7.01 7.56 -16.50
C GLN A 125 5.76 7.99 -17.27
N LEU A 126 5.40 7.26 -18.33
CA LEU A 126 4.21 7.56 -19.12
C LEU A 126 2.92 7.39 -18.31
N GLU A 127 2.81 6.36 -17.45
CA GLU A 127 1.67 6.20 -16.54
C GLU A 127 1.47 7.45 -15.66
N GLN A 128 2.54 7.95 -15.05
CA GLN A 128 2.48 9.16 -14.23
C GLN A 128 2.12 10.38 -15.08
N ASP A 129 2.78 10.57 -16.23
CA ASP A 129 2.57 11.74 -17.07
C ASP A 129 1.14 11.80 -17.62
N LEU A 130 0.52 10.66 -17.92
CA LEU A 130 -0.89 10.61 -18.33
C LEU A 130 -1.80 11.11 -17.19
N VAL A 131 -1.61 10.62 -15.96
CA VAL A 131 -2.46 10.96 -14.81
C VAL A 131 -2.33 12.42 -14.38
N PHE A 132 -1.13 12.99 -14.47
CA PHE A 132 -0.85 14.39 -14.14
C PHE A 132 -1.00 15.36 -15.33
N GLY A 133 -1.39 14.87 -16.51
CA GLY A 133 -1.65 15.70 -17.68
C GLY A 133 -0.39 16.25 -18.36
N ASP A 134 0.78 15.63 -18.11
CA ASP A 134 2.05 15.91 -18.77
C ASP A 134 2.20 15.20 -20.13
N ALA A 135 1.45 14.11 -20.34
CA ALA A 135 1.38 13.38 -21.60
C ALA A 135 -0.08 13.20 -22.07
N GLY A 136 -0.27 13.00 -23.38
CA GLY A 136 -1.58 12.71 -23.96
C GLY A 136 -1.50 11.74 -25.14
N THR A 137 -2.41 11.90 -26.10
CA THR A 137 -2.54 10.99 -27.25
C THR A 137 -1.25 10.86 -28.07
N LYS A 138 -0.52 11.97 -28.25
CA LYS A 138 0.65 12.00 -29.14
C LYS A 138 1.80 11.18 -28.55
N GLU A 139 2.07 11.39 -27.26
CA GLU A 139 3.12 10.72 -26.50
C GLU A 139 2.82 9.21 -26.41
N LEU A 140 1.55 8.85 -26.19
CA LEU A 140 1.09 7.47 -26.14
C LEU A 140 1.26 6.76 -27.50
N ILE A 141 0.84 7.40 -28.60
CA ILE A 141 1.03 6.86 -29.97
C ILE A 141 2.52 6.74 -30.29
N ASN A 142 3.33 7.73 -29.92
CA ASN A 142 4.78 7.68 -30.14
C ASN A 142 5.39 6.50 -29.36
N PHE A 143 5.01 6.33 -28.10
CA PHE A 143 5.48 5.24 -27.25
C PHE A 143 5.19 3.87 -27.87
N PHE A 144 3.97 3.63 -28.36
CA PHE A 144 3.62 2.35 -28.99
C PHE A 144 4.37 2.09 -30.31
N ARG A 145 4.79 3.14 -31.02
CA ARG A 145 5.58 3.01 -32.25
C ARG A 145 7.06 2.76 -31.97
N THR A 146 7.62 3.39 -30.93
CA THR A 146 9.05 3.33 -30.64
C THR A 146 9.42 2.15 -29.74
N GLN A 147 8.56 1.81 -28.78
CA GLN A 147 8.85 0.81 -27.73
C GLN A 147 8.16 -0.54 -28.04
N LEU A 148 8.69 -1.26 -29.03
CA LEU A 148 8.13 -2.55 -29.46
C LEU A 148 8.33 -3.67 -28.43
N GLY A 149 9.39 -3.61 -27.63
CA GLY A 149 9.73 -4.63 -26.63
C GLY A 149 8.86 -4.63 -25.36
N VAL A 150 7.98 -3.64 -25.20
CA VAL A 150 7.09 -3.56 -24.04
C VAL A 150 5.99 -4.63 -24.14
N SER A 151 5.73 -5.31 -23.02
CA SER A 151 4.71 -6.36 -22.94
C SER A 151 3.33 -5.83 -23.33
N ARG A 152 2.51 -6.72 -23.90
CA ARG A 152 1.12 -6.39 -24.27
C ARG A 152 0.30 -5.97 -23.05
N GLU A 153 0.55 -6.57 -21.90
CA GLU A 153 -0.11 -6.22 -20.64
C GLU A 153 0.21 -4.78 -20.21
N ASN A 154 1.48 -4.35 -20.29
CA ASN A 154 1.85 -2.97 -19.96
C ASN A 154 1.22 -1.96 -20.94
N LYS A 155 1.11 -2.31 -22.24
CA LYS A 155 0.39 -1.49 -23.23
C LYS A 155 -1.11 -1.40 -22.92
N LEU A 156 -1.72 -2.52 -22.50
CA LEU A 156 -3.12 -2.55 -22.06
C LEU A 156 -3.33 -1.65 -20.84
N ARG A 157 -2.48 -1.73 -19.81
CA ARG A 157 -2.55 -0.88 -18.61
C ARG A 157 -2.50 0.61 -18.95
N LEU A 158 -1.57 1.02 -19.83
CA LEU A 158 -1.48 2.40 -20.32
C LEU A 158 -2.78 2.85 -21.00
N LEU A 159 -3.39 1.99 -21.84
CA LEU A 159 -4.66 2.29 -22.50
C LEU A 159 -5.83 2.35 -21.53
N MET A 160 -5.88 1.49 -20.53
CA MET A 160 -6.90 1.51 -19.48
C MET A 160 -6.81 2.79 -18.63
N ILE A 161 -5.59 3.21 -18.25
CA ILE A 161 -5.35 4.49 -17.57
C ILE A 161 -5.84 5.64 -18.45
N TYR A 162 -5.47 5.63 -19.73
CA TYR A 162 -5.86 6.68 -20.66
C TYR A 162 -7.38 6.72 -20.92
N ALA A 163 -8.06 5.56 -20.94
CA ALA A 163 -9.51 5.45 -21.08
C ALA A 163 -10.26 5.92 -19.83
N ALA A 164 -9.70 5.70 -18.65
CA ALA A 164 -10.25 6.23 -17.39
C ALA A 164 -10.16 7.76 -17.33
N ILE A 165 -9.07 8.36 -17.84
CA ILE A 165 -8.85 9.81 -17.80
C ILE A 165 -9.60 10.54 -18.92
N ASN A 166 -9.65 9.97 -20.13
CA ASN A 166 -10.25 10.60 -21.31
C ASN A 166 -11.24 9.65 -22.01
N PRO A 167 -12.38 9.32 -21.37
CA PRO A 167 -13.34 8.36 -21.89
C PRO A 167 -13.89 8.75 -23.28
N GLU A 168 -13.99 10.03 -23.58
CA GLU A 168 -14.48 10.56 -24.85
C GLU A 168 -13.56 10.26 -26.04
N LYS A 169 -12.27 10.00 -25.78
CA LYS A 169 -11.30 9.66 -26.84
C LYS A 169 -11.53 8.26 -27.40
N PHE A 170 -12.20 7.40 -26.65
CA PHE A 170 -12.52 6.03 -27.01
C PHE A 170 -13.94 5.85 -27.57
N GLU A 171 -14.71 6.93 -27.72
CA GLU A 171 -16.03 6.90 -28.39
C GLU A 171 -15.94 6.80 -29.91
N SER A 172 -14.81 7.20 -30.47
CA SER A 172 -14.60 7.28 -31.92
C SER A 172 -13.71 6.16 -32.44
N ASP A 173 -13.74 5.96 -33.76
CA ASP A 173 -12.84 5.07 -34.51
C ASP A 173 -11.33 5.28 -34.20
N LYS A 174 -10.97 6.48 -33.71
CA LYS A 174 -9.59 6.77 -33.26
C LYS A 174 -9.17 5.91 -32.07
N GLY A 175 -10.07 5.63 -31.13
CA GLY A 175 -9.80 4.76 -29.97
C GLY A 175 -9.51 3.33 -30.41
N THR A 176 -10.35 2.79 -31.29
CA THR A 176 -10.17 1.45 -31.87
C THR A 176 -8.84 1.32 -32.61
N LYS A 177 -8.50 2.31 -33.45
CA LYS A 177 -7.20 2.36 -34.15
C LYS A 177 -6.00 2.41 -33.20
N MET A 178 -6.14 3.09 -32.07
CA MET A 178 -5.08 3.15 -31.05
C MET A 178 -4.89 1.81 -30.34
N MET A 179 -5.97 1.11 -30.02
CA MET A 179 -5.91 -0.24 -29.44
C MET A 179 -5.30 -1.25 -30.42
N GLN A 180 -5.61 -1.13 -31.71
CA GLN A 180 -4.99 -1.92 -32.77
C GLN A 180 -3.50 -1.61 -32.92
N LEU A 181 -3.10 -0.34 -32.85
CA LEU A 181 -1.69 0.07 -32.88
C LEU A 181 -0.89 -0.52 -31.71
N ALA A 182 -1.52 -0.63 -30.54
CA ALA A 182 -0.91 -1.25 -29.36
C ALA A 182 -0.82 -2.79 -29.46
N GLY A 183 -1.46 -3.42 -30.45
CA GLY A 183 -1.45 -4.86 -30.66
C GLY A 183 -2.28 -5.64 -29.62
N LEU A 184 -3.36 -5.04 -29.10
CA LEU A 184 -4.26 -5.70 -28.15
C LEU A 184 -5.10 -6.80 -28.83
N SER A 185 -5.48 -7.86 -28.08
CA SER A 185 -6.52 -8.80 -28.56
C SER A 185 -7.92 -8.22 -28.38
N ALA A 186 -8.92 -8.89 -28.95
CA ALA A 186 -10.33 -8.57 -28.73
C ALA A 186 -10.67 -8.50 -27.23
N ASP A 187 -10.28 -9.50 -26.44
CA ASP A 187 -10.54 -9.51 -24.98
C ASP A 187 -9.90 -8.31 -24.26
N ASP A 188 -8.68 -7.93 -24.63
CA ASP A 188 -8.04 -6.74 -24.05
C ASP A 188 -8.75 -5.44 -24.45
N MET A 189 -9.28 -5.36 -25.67
CA MET A 189 -10.09 -4.21 -26.10
C MET A 189 -11.41 -4.12 -25.32
N ILE A 190 -11.99 -5.25 -24.93
CA ILE A 190 -13.15 -5.29 -24.04
C ILE A 190 -12.79 -4.67 -22.68
N ALA A 191 -11.65 -5.04 -22.09
CA ALA A 191 -11.20 -4.46 -20.82
C ALA A 191 -11.04 -2.93 -20.88
N VAL A 192 -10.44 -2.38 -21.95
CA VAL A 192 -10.33 -0.93 -22.15
C VAL A 192 -11.71 -0.26 -22.28
N THR A 193 -12.63 -0.91 -22.99
CA THR A 193 -14.00 -0.42 -23.18
C THR A 193 -14.80 -0.44 -21.88
N ASN A 194 -14.68 -1.50 -21.07
CA ASN A 194 -15.35 -1.62 -19.78
C ASN A 194 -14.78 -0.66 -18.74
N MET A 195 -13.46 -0.40 -18.77
CA MET A 195 -12.84 0.63 -17.93
C MET A 195 -13.46 1.99 -18.13
N ARG A 196 -13.75 2.36 -19.38
CA ARG A 196 -14.43 3.62 -19.71
C ARG A 196 -15.78 3.72 -18.98
N CYS A 197 -16.55 2.63 -18.92
CA CYS A 197 -17.89 2.61 -18.30
C CYS A 197 -17.84 2.82 -16.78
N LEU A 198 -16.76 2.43 -16.11
CA LEU A 198 -16.59 2.65 -14.67
C LEU A 198 -16.22 4.10 -14.33
N CYS A 199 -15.64 4.83 -15.29
CA CYS A 199 -15.12 6.18 -15.10
C CYS A 199 -15.98 7.26 -15.78
N THR A 200 -17.15 6.93 -16.33
CA THR A 200 -18.02 7.96 -16.91
C THR A 200 -18.50 8.91 -15.82
N ASP A 201 -18.14 10.18 -15.96
CA ASP A 201 -18.61 11.27 -15.12
C ASP A 201 -20.13 11.19 -14.91
N THR A 202 -20.54 11.05 -13.66
CA THR A 202 -21.88 11.40 -13.17
C THR A 202 -22.17 12.90 -13.33
N LYS A 203 -21.19 13.70 -13.80
CA LYS A 203 -21.31 15.12 -14.14
C LYS A 203 -21.69 15.36 -15.60
N LYS A 204 -22.76 14.71 -16.07
CA LYS A 204 -23.63 15.38 -17.07
C LYS A 204 -24.66 16.23 -16.31
N SER A 205 -24.21 17.32 -15.68
CA SER A 205 -25.13 18.44 -15.47
C SER A 205 -25.33 19.08 -16.85
N SER A 206 -26.41 18.70 -17.52
CA SER A 206 -26.95 19.42 -18.67
C SER A 206 -27.49 20.78 -18.24
N GLY A 207 -26.60 21.66 -17.78
CA GLY A 207 -26.88 23.05 -17.47
C GLY A 207 -26.39 23.92 -18.62
N GLY A 208 -27.28 24.18 -19.58
CA GLY A 208 -27.05 25.19 -20.61
C GLY A 208 -26.87 26.56 -19.95
N GLY A 209 -25.62 27.00 -19.82
CA GLY A 209 -25.27 28.29 -19.24
C GLY A 209 -24.00 28.80 -19.91
N PHE A 210 -24.17 29.63 -20.94
CA PHE A 210 -23.08 30.29 -21.65
C PHE A 210 -22.31 31.18 -20.64
N THR A 211 -21.15 30.70 -20.18
CA THR A 211 -20.27 31.47 -19.30
C THR A 211 -18.98 31.77 -20.07
N LEU A 212 -18.88 32.97 -20.63
CA LEU A 212 -17.64 33.48 -21.23
C LEU A 212 -16.62 33.72 -20.11
N LYS A 213 -15.75 32.75 -19.85
CA LYS A 213 -14.53 32.96 -19.07
C LYS A 213 -13.33 32.91 -20.01
N PHE A 214 -12.83 34.09 -20.36
CA PHE A 214 -11.50 34.27 -20.96
C PHE A 214 -10.45 34.00 -19.89
N ASP A 215 -10.07 32.73 -19.71
CA ASP A 215 -8.83 32.36 -19.00
C ASP A 215 -7.89 31.72 -20.02
N VAL A 216 -6.95 32.52 -20.53
CA VAL A 216 -5.96 32.17 -21.57
C VAL A 216 -4.77 31.41 -20.95
N GLN A 217 -5.06 30.52 -20.02
CA GLN A 217 -4.13 29.50 -19.55
C GLN A 217 -4.81 28.17 -19.85
N LYS A 218 -4.34 27.47 -20.90
CA LYS A 218 -4.72 26.06 -21.12
C LYS A 218 -4.31 25.27 -19.89
N LYS A 219 -5.16 25.24 -18.86
CA LYS A 219 -4.97 24.36 -17.70
C LYS A 219 -4.93 22.95 -18.27
N LYS A 220 -3.74 22.35 -18.31
CA LYS A 220 -3.58 20.89 -18.46
C LYS A 220 -4.63 20.26 -17.54
N HIS A 221 -5.61 19.57 -18.10
CA HIS A 221 -6.66 18.91 -17.32
C HIS A 221 -6.02 17.68 -16.68
N ALA A 222 -5.26 17.91 -15.61
CA ALA A 222 -4.65 16.86 -14.81
C ALA A 222 -5.75 16.19 -13.98
N HIS A 223 -5.88 14.87 -14.08
CA HIS A 223 -6.87 14.11 -13.32
C HIS A 223 -6.48 14.01 -11.83
N ARG A 224 -5.18 14.08 -11.51
CA ARG A 224 -4.68 14.19 -10.13
C ARG A 224 -3.83 15.44 -9.97
N LYS A 225 -3.85 16.00 -8.77
CA LYS A 225 -3.01 17.15 -8.38
C LYS A 225 -1.72 16.66 -7.75
N GLU A 226 -0.61 17.28 -8.12
CA GLU A 226 0.69 17.00 -7.49
C GLU A 226 0.71 17.47 -6.03
N ARG A 227 1.37 16.71 -5.15
CA ARG A 227 1.50 17.07 -3.73
C ARG A 227 2.62 18.07 -3.54
N THR A 228 2.30 19.24 -2.99
CA THR A 228 3.28 20.30 -2.73
C THR A 228 4.11 20.06 -1.45
N THR A 229 3.57 19.30 -0.49
CA THR A 229 4.16 19.13 0.86
C THR A 229 5.16 17.98 0.99
N GLU A 230 5.13 17.02 0.07
CA GLU A 230 6.09 15.93 -0.01
C GLU A 230 6.67 16.02 -1.42
N GLN A 231 7.81 16.72 -1.61
CA GLN A 231 8.59 16.53 -2.85
C GLN A 231 8.83 15.03 -2.93
N SER A 232 8.16 14.34 -3.86
CA SER A 232 8.31 12.90 -3.96
C SER A 232 9.77 12.65 -4.30
N ALA A 233 10.52 12.08 -3.36
CA ALA A 233 11.95 11.80 -3.54
C ALA A 233 12.18 10.91 -4.79
N TRP A 234 11.13 10.24 -5.24
CA TRP A 234 11.10 9.33 -6.37
C TRP A 234 10.18 9.88 -7.47
N ALA A 235 10.78 10.33 -8.58
CA ALA A 235 10.05 10.90 -9.73
C ALA A 235 8.95 9.98 -10.30
N LEU A 236 9.12 8.66 -10.20
CA LEU A 236 8.14 7.65 -10.65
C LEU A 236 7.07 7.29 -9.61
N SER A 237 7.06 7.95 -8.45
CA SER A 237 6.09 7.71 -7.37
C SER A 237 5.36 9.00 -6.99
N ARG A 238 4.90 9.78 -7.98
CA ARG A 238 4.08 11.00 -7.73
C ARG A 238 2.64 10.64 -7.37
N PHE A 239 2.10 9.57 -7.96
CA PHE A 239 0.72 9.15 -7.77
C PHE A 239 0.42 8.72 -6.33
N TYR A 240 -0.71 9.20 -5.81
CA TYR A 240 -1.31 8.74 -4.56
C TYR A 240 -2.80 8.42 -4.78
N PRO A 241 -3.33 7.35 -4.15
CA PRO A 241 -4.74 7.00 -4.28
C PRO A 241 -5.66 8.13 -3.86
N VAL A 242 -6.81 8.26 -4.52
CA VAL A 242 -7.87 9.21 -4.16
C VAL A 242 -8.30 9.01 -2.70
N LEU A 243 -8.30 7.75 -2.24
CA LEU A 243 -8.55 7.37 -0.86
C LEU A 243 -7.69 8.14 0.15
N GLU A 244 -6.41 8.38 -0.16
CA GLU A 244 -5.51 9.12 0.75
C GLU A 244 -5.99 10.56 0.95
N GLU A 245 -6.48 11.20 -0.11
CA GLU A 245 -7.03 12.56 -0.08
C GLU A 245 -8.36 12.61 0.68
N LEU A 246 -9.25 11.66 0.43
CA LEU A 246 -10.56 11.59 1.10
C LEU A 246 -10.42 11.41 2.61
N ILE A 247 -9.50 10.55 3.06
CA ILE A 247 -9.25 10.34 4.49
C ILE A 247 -8.63 11.60 5.12
N GLU A 248 -7.71 12.28 4.43
CA GLU A 248 -7.14 13.54 4.92
C GLU A 248 -8.20 14.65 5.04
N GLN A 249 -9.07 14.80 4.04
CA GLN A 249 -10.19 15.75 4.06
C GLN A 249 -11.20 15.41 5.17
N LEU A 250 -11.56 14.13 5.31
CA LEU A 250 -12.43 13.66 6.39
C LEU A 250 -11.82 13.96 7.76
N SER A 251 -10.51 13.76 7.94
CA SER A 251 -9.85 14.05 9.21
C SER A 251 -9.80 15.54 9.54
N LYS A 252 -9.88 16.42 8.54
CA LYS A 252 -9.96 17.88 8.72
C LYS A 252 -11.40 18.41 8.82
N GLY A 253 -12.40 17.57 8.52
CA GLY A 253 -13.80 18.00 8.41
C GLY A 253 -14.10 18.80 7.14
N GLU A 254 -13.24 18.69 6.12
CA GLU A 254 -13.31 19.43 4.85
C GLU A 254 -13.91 18.59 3.71
N LEU A 255 -14.46 17.41 4.02
CA LEU A 255 -15.03 16.52 3.01
C LEU A 255 -16.28 17.18 2.38
N PRO A 256 -16.39 17.25 1.03
CA PRO A 256 -17.52 17.87 0.36
C PRO A 256 -18.83 17.14 0.70
N LYS A 257 -19.77 17.85 1.33
CA LYS A 257 -21.03 17.27 1.79
C LYS A 257 -22.01 16.97 0.65
N ASP A 258 -21.86 17.66 -0.47
CA ASP A 258 -22.62 17.44 -1.70
C ASP A 258 -22.29 16.10 -2.36
N GLU A 259 -21.03 15.66 -2.26
CA GLU A 259 -20.56 14.39 -2.81
C GLU A 259 -20.62 13.25 -1.78
N TYR A 260 -20.32 13.53 -0.50
CA TYR A 260 -20.27 12.55 0.58
C TYR A 260 -21.26 12.89 1.71
N ASN A 261 -22.51 12.47 1.54
CA ASN A 261 -23.58 12.71 2.51
C ASN A 261 -23.44 11.84 3.76
N CYS A 262 -23.68 12.41 4.94
CA CYS A 262 -23.83 11.66 6.18
C CYS A 262 -25.28 11.17 6.31
N MET A 263 -25.51 9.86 6.49
CA MET A 263 -26.85 9.32 6.70
C MET A 263 -27.42 9.63 8.09
N ASN A 264 -26.54 9.83 9.06
CA ASN A 264 -26.90 10.25 10.42
C ASN A 264 -26.21 11.59 10.66
N ASP A 265 -27.00 12.65 10.88
CA ASP A 265 -26.42 13.89 11.36
C ASP A 265 -25.72 13.63 12.70
N PRO A 266 -24.50 14.12 12.92
CA PRO A 266 -23.91 14.09 14.24
C PRO A 266 -24.82 14.92 15.14
N SER A 267 -25.60 14.25 16.00
CA SER A 267 -26.25 14.95 17.11
C SER A 267 -25.16 15.74 17.84
N PRO A 268 -25.33 17.04 18.08
CA PRO A 268 -24.27 17.85 18.67
C PRO A 268 -23.93 17.23 20.02
N SER A 269 -22.76 16.60 20.11
CA SER A 269 -22.23 16.15 21.38
C SER A 269 -22.09 17.41 22.23
N PHE A 270 -22.83 17.43 23.35
CA PHE A 270 -22.85 18.49 24.34
C PHE A 270 -21.47 19.14 24.50
N HIS A 271 -21.30 20.33 23.93
CA HIS A 271 -20.28 21.24 24.37
C HIS A 271 -20.63 21.60 25.81
N VAL A 272 -19.92 20.99 26.76
CA VAL A 272 -19.89 21.46 28.14
C VAL A 272 -19.22 22.84 28.10
N VAL A 273 -20.06 23.87 27.99
CA VAL A 273 -19.65 25.25 28.27
C VAL A 273 -19.37 25.31 29.77
N PRO A 274 -18.20 25.79 30.22
CA PRO A 274 -17.95 26.00 31.63
C PRO A 274 -18.72 27.25 32.07
N THR A 275 -19.97 27.08 32.49
CA THR A 275 -20.72 28.17 33.11
C THR A 275 -20.29 28.31 34.56
N THR A 276 -19.77 29.48 34.86
CA THR A 276 -19.42 29.97 36.20
C THR A 276 -20.61 29.83 37.16
N THR A 277 -20.32 29.32 38.35
CA THR A 277 -21.25 29.20 39.46
C THR A 277 -21.65 30.56 40.00
N SER A 278 -22.96 30.82 40.07
CA SER A 278 -23.55 31.67 41.09
C SER A 278 -24.67 30.88 41.80
N THR A 279 -24.70 31.09 43.10
CA THR A 279 -25.36 30.38 44.21
C THR A 279 -26.89 30.48 44.22
N SER A 280 -27.59 29.35 44.50
CA SER A 280 -28.29 29.11 45.79
C SER A 280 -29.53 28.21 45.70
N ALA A 281 -29.48 27.16 46.52
CA ALA A 281 -30.49 26.68 47.48
C ALA A 281 -31.71 25.82 47.07
N ARG A 282 -31.74 24.64 47.72
CA ARG A 282 -32.89 23.85 48.26
C ARG A 282 -33.66 22.98 47.25
N THR A 283 -33.96 21.70 47.48
CA THR A 283 -34.09 20.83 48.67
C THR A 283 -33.93 19.35 48.29
N SER A 284 -33.35 18.52 49.18
CA SER A 284 -33.40 17.04 49.14
C SER A 284 -34.64 16.50 49.90
N PRO A 285 -35.12 15.28 49.59
CA PRO A 285 -34.76 14.08 50.38
C PRO A 285 -34.54 12.80 49.52
N ALA A 286 -33.45 12.02 49.71
CA ALA A 286 -33.31 10.72 50.42
C ALA A 286 -34.30 9.61 49.96
N HIS A 287 -33.99 8.35 49.59
CA HIS A 287 -32.94 7.34 49.85
C HIS A 287 -32.81 6.46 48.56
N SER A 288 -31.87 5.53 48.32
CA SER A 288 -31.43 4.37 49.11
C SER A 288 -30.32 3.64 48.32
N MET A 289 -29.21 3.31 48.98
CA MET A 289 -28.23 2.37 48.44
C MET A 289 -28.73 0.94 48.65
N ARG A 290 -28.92 0.17 47.57
CA ARG A 290 -28.78 -1.27 47.65
C ARG A 290 -27.99 -1.82 46.47
N SER A 291 -26.72 -2.08 46.75
CA SER A 291 -25.87 -3.01 46.02
C SER A 291 -26.56 -4.38 45.91
N ARG A 292 -26.61 -4.94 44.71
CA ARG A 292 -26.70 -6.39 44.50
C ARG A 292 -25.74 -6.77 43.38
N ARG A 293 -24.56 -7.26 43.78
CA ARG A 293 -23.67 -8.06 42.94
C ARG A 293 -24.26 -9.46 42.77
N THR A 294 -24.38 -9.90 41.52
CA THR A 294 -24.19 -11.27 40.98
C THR A 294 -24.72 -11.25 39.54
N GLY A 295 -24.01 -11.60 38.47
CA GLY A 295 -22.67 -12.16 38.27
C GLY A 295 -22.38 -12.19 36.75
N GLY A 296 -21.15 -12.56 36.37
CA GLY A 296 -20.79 -12.87 34.97
C GLY A 296 -19.73 -11.98 34.30
N SER A 297 -18.65 -11.63 35.00
CA SER A 297 -17.46 -11.00 34.38
C SER A 297 -16.48 -12.09 33.93
N TRP A 298 -16.61 -12.57 32.69
CA TRP A 298 -15.55 -13.32 32.04
C TRP A 298 -14.66 -12.35 31.25
N ALA A 299 -13.34 -12.53 31.38
CA ALA A 299 -12.25 -11.76 30.78
C ALA A 299 -11.88 -10.40 31.43
N ARG A 300 -11.16 -10.46 32.56
CA ARG A 300 -10.05 -9.54 32.82
C ARG A 300 -8.73 -10.31 32.68
N PRO A 301 -7.72 -9.82 31.93
CA PRO A 301 -6.38 -10.38 32.01
C PRO A 301 -5.76 -9.92 33.33
N ARG A 302 -5.31 -10.88 34.15
CA ARG A 302 -4.42 -10.61 35.28
C ARG A 302 -3.05 -10.25 34.69
N GLY A 303 -2.58 -9.04 34.94
CA GLY A 303 -1.16 -8.72 34.81
C GLY A 303 -0.44 -9.32 36.00
N SER A 304 0.29 -10.42 35.78
CA SER A 304 1.43 -10.76 36.62
C SER A 304 2.67 -10.11 35.99
N ASP A 305 3.42 -9.45 36.85
CA ASP A 305 4.71 -8.85 36.60
C ASP A 305 5.77 -9.90 36.95
N ASP A 306 6.03 -10.79 36.00
CA ASP A 306 7.11 -11.76 36.05
C ASP A 306 8.03 -11.48 34.86
N GLY A 307 9.04 -10.65 35.13
CA GLY A 307 10.06 -10.26 34.19
C GLY A 307 10.88 -11.44 33.72
N TYR A 308 10.61 -11.91 32.50
CA TYR A 308 11.60 -12.38 31.53
C TYR A 308 10.90 -12.70 30.19
N SER A 309 10.82 -11.74 29.27
CA SER A 309 10.53 -12.03 27.85
C SER A 309 10.82 -10.82 26.97
N SER A 310 11.87 -10.95 26.17
CA SER A 310 12.15 -10.08 25.03
C SER A 310 11.20 -10.47 23.88
N ASP A 311 9.99 -9.92 23.89
CA ASP A 311 9.17 -9.86 22.69
C ASP A 311 8.31 -8.57 22.71
N SER A 312 8.98 -7.45 22.44
CA SER A 312 8.41 -6.11 22.57
C SER A 312 7.60 -5.67 21.34
N VAL A 313 7.68 -6.35 20.19
CA VAL A 313 7.12 -5.82 18.94
C VAL A 313 5.59 -5.98 18.86
N LEU A 314 5.05 -7.13 19.32
CA LEU A 314 3.61 -7.40 19.24
C LEU A 314 2.78 -6.66 20.31
N LYS A 315 3.38 -6.33 21.47
CA LYS A 315 2.71 -5.54 22.52
C LYS A 315 2.60 -4.06 22.17
N HIS A 316 3.55 -3.49 21.43
CA HIS A 316 3.47 -2.09 21.00
C HIS A 316 2.30 -1.86 20.04
N ALA A 317 2.07 -2.75 19.06
CA ALA A 317 0.96 -2.62 18.13
C ALA A 317 -0.41 -2.53 18.85
N SER A 318 -0.74 -3.46 19.75
CA SER A 318 -2.07 -3.46 20.40
C SER A 318 -2.29 -2.35 21.44
N SER A 319 -1.23 -1.95 22.15
CA SER A 319 -1.30 -0.91 23.18
C SER A 319 -1.34 0.51 22.59
N ASP A 320 -0.76 0.70 21.39
CA ASP A 320 -0.79 1.98 20.72
C ASP A 320 -2.20 2.32 20.24
N PHE A 321 -2.97 1.37 19.69
CA PHE A 321 -4.33 1.61 19.17
C PHE A 321 -5.32 2.15 20.22
N GLN A 322 -5.16 1.81 21.51
CA GLN A 322 -6.03 2.35 22.57
C GLN A 322 -5.87 3.86 22.80
N LYS A 323 -4.81 4.47 22.26
CA LYS A 323 -4.57 5.93 22.30
C LYS A 323 -4.99 6.66 21.03
N HIS A 324 -5.42 5.94 20.00
CA HIS A 324 -5.81 6.53 18.72
C HIS A 324 -7.26 7.02 18.83
N GLY A 325 -7.55 8.22 18.31
CA GLY A 325 -8.86 8.86 18.40
C GLY A 325 -9.97 8.08 17.66
N GLN A 326 -11.05 8.76 17.27
CA GLN A 326 -12.14 8.12 16.52
C GLN A 326 -11.63 7.35 15.30
N ARG A 327 -12.01 6.07 15.17
CA ARG A 327 -11.63 5.19 14.06
C ARG A 327 -12.25 5.66 12.75
N ILE A 328 -11.55 5.44 11.64
CA ILE A 328 -12.04 5.67 10.29
C ILE A 328 -12.18 4.32 9.61
N PHE A 329 -13.39 3.94 9.23
CA PHE A 329 -13.64 2.74 8.44
C PHE A 329 -13.91 3.15 7.00
N VAL A 330 -13.19 2.54 6.06
CA VAL A 330 -13.43 2.72 4.63
C VAL A 330 -13.68 1.37 4.00
N PHE A 331 -14.75 1.26 3.21
CA PHE A 331 -15.08 0.04 2.47
C PHE A 331 -15.08 0.33 0.97
N VAL A 332 -14.22 -0.36 0.21
CA VAL A 332 -14.13 -0.23 -1.25
C VAL A 332 -14.87 -1.39 -1.91
N ILE A 333 -15.92 -1.08 -2.66
CA ILE A 333 -16.71 -2.05 -3.41
C ILE A 333 -15.96 -2.40 -4.70
N GLY A 334 -15.88 -3.68 -5.05
CA GLY A 334 -15.29 -4.17 -6.30
C GLY A 334 -13.85 -4.63 -6.17
N GLY A 335 -13.14 -4.13 -5.16
CA GLY A 335 -11.77 -4.53 -4.82
C GLY A 335 -10.96 -3.32 -4.36
N ALA A 336 -10.09 -3.51 -3.36
CA ALA A 336 -9.08 -2.52 -3.00
C ALA A 336 -7.73 -2.91 -3.57
N THR A 337 -6.84 -1.94 -3.70
CA THR A 337 -5.48 -2.12 -4.18
C THR A 337 -4.47 -2.09 -3.03
N ARG A 338 -3.28 -2.66 -3.25
CA ARG A 338 -2.20 -2.60 -2.26
C ARG A 338 -1.64 -1.20 -2.02
N SER A 339 -1.78 -0.30 -2.99
CA SER A 339 -1.42 1.12 -2.82
C SER A 339 -2.40 1.84 -1.87
N GLU A 340 -3.69 1.51 -1.93
CA GLU A 340 -4.70 1.99 -0.98
C GLU A 340 -4.48 1.41 0.43
N LEU A 341 -4.16 0.13 0.54
CA LEU A 341 -3.79 -0.49 1.81
C LEU A 341 -2.56 0.19 2.43
N ARG A 342 -1.53 0.46 1.63
CA ARG A 342 -0.35 1.23 2.07
C ARG A 342 -0.75 2.63 2.54
N ALA A 343 -1.65 3.31 1.83
CA ALA A 343 -2.14 4.63 2.22
C ALA A 343 -2.88 4.61 3.57
N ALA A 344 -3.72 3.60 3.82
CA ALA A 344 -4.40 3.42 5.11
C ALA A 344 -3.40 3.24 6.28
N HIS A 345 -2.36 2.41 6.10
CA HIS A 345 -1.28 2.27 7.10
C HIS A 345 -0.50 3.57 7.30
N LYS A 346 -0.11 4.26 6.22
CA LYS A 346 0.59 5.55 6.27
C LYS A 346 -0.22 6.59 7.06
N LEU A 347 -1.50 6.71 6.75
CA LEU A 347 -2.39 7.67 7.37
C LEU A 347 -2.71 7.33 8.82
N SER A 348 -2.75 6.04 9.18
CA SER A 348 -2.96 5.64 10.57
C SER A 348 -1.87 6.20 11.49
N SER A 349 -0.61 6.07 11.06
CA SER A 349 0.55 6.62 11.77
C SER A 349 0.59 8.15 11.72
N LYS A 350 0.31 8.75 10.55
CA LYS A 350 0.36 10.21 10.34
C LYS A 350 -0.71 10.96 11.16
N LEU A 351 -1.92 10.45 11.19
CA LEU A 351 -3.07 11.10 11.84
C LEU A 351 -3.24 10.71 13.30
N LYS A 352 -2.48 9.70 13.78
CA LYS A 352 -2.68 9.08 15.11
C LYS A 352 -4.15 8.65 15.32
N ARG A 353 -4.76 8.13 14.25
CA ARG A 353 -6.13 7.59 14.21
C ARG A 353 -6.09 6.24 13.52
N GLU A 354 -6.86 5.28 14.00
CA GLU A 354 -6.90 3.96 13.36
C GLU A 354 -7.74 4.05 12.07
N VAL A 355 -7.10 3.80 10.91
CA VAL A 355 -7.76 3.72 9.60
C VAL A 355 -7.86 2.25 9.20
N ILE A 356 -9.09 1.76 9.07
CA ILE A 356 -9.39 0.38 8.70
C ILE A 356 -9.96 0.36 7.29
N LEU A 357 -9.23 -0.27 6.37
CA LEU A 357 -9.66 -0.49 5.00
C LEU A 357 -10.26 -1.89 4.87
N GLY A 358 -11.50 -1.97 4.42
CA GLY A 358 -12.16 -3.18 3.97
C GLY A 358 -12.49 -3.12 2.48
N SER A 359 -12.63 -4.27 1.86
CA SER A 359 -13.05 -4.39 0.46
C SER A 359 -13.66 -5.76 0.18
N SER A 360 -14.30 -5.91 -0.98
CA SER A 360 -14.78 -7.22 -1.44
C SER A 360 -13.65 -8.19 -1.81
N SER A 361 -12.51 -7.66 -2.25
CA SER A 361 -11.29 -8.40 -2.56
C SER A 361 -10.09 -7.46 -2.52
N LEU A 362 -8.86 -8.00 -2.47
CA LEU A 362 -7.63 -7.24 -2.62
C LEU A 362 -7.04 -7.60 -3.98
N ASP A 363 -7.15 -6.69 -4.94
CA ASP A 363 -6.86 -6.97 -6.33
C ASP A 363 -5.46 -6.48 -6.73
N ASP A 364 -4.71 -7.37 -7.37
CA ASP A 364 -3.51 -7.03 -8.13
C ASP A 364 -3.88 -6.62 -9.58
N PRO A 365 -3.03 -5.87 -10.32
CA PRO A 365 -3.41 -5.32 -11.61
C PRO A 365 -3.93 -6.35 -12.63
N LEU A 366 -3.31 -7.53 -12.70
CA LEU A 366 -3.76 -8.61 -13.58
C LEU A 366 -5.15 -9.15 -13.20
N GLN A 367 -5.46 -9.26 -11.91
CA GLN A 367 -6.76 -9.71 -11.42
C GLN A 367 -7.84 -8.68 -11.76
N PHE A 368 -7.54 -7.40 -11.59
CA PHE A 368 -8.43 -6.31 -11.97
C PHE A 368 -8.70 -6.29 -13.48
N ILE A 369 -7.66 -6.44 -14.31
CA ILE A 369 -7.80 -6.59 -15.77
C ILE A 369 -8.72 -7.77 -16.11
N THR A 370 -8.53 -8.90 -15.44
CA THR A 370 -9.32 -10.12 -15.68
C THR A 370 -10.79 -9.92 -15.36
N LYS A 371 -11.13 -9.15 -14.32
CA LYS A 371 -12.52 -8.81 -13.97
C LYS A 371 -13.20 -7.89 -15.00
N LEU A 372 -12.42 -7.16 -15.78
CA LEU A 372 -12.89 -6.20 -16.77
C LEU A 372 -12.99 -6.76 -18.18
N LYS A 373 -12.35 -7.89 -18.43
CA LYS A 373 -12.59 -8.70 -19.62
C LYS A 373 -13.92 -9.42 -19.45
#